data_AF-A0A447JRC4-F1
#
_entry.id   AF-A0A447JRC4-F1
#
_cell.length_a   1.000
_cell.length_b   1.000
_cell.length_c   1.000
_cell.angle_alpha   90.00
_cell.angle_beta   90.00
_cell.angle_gamma   90.00
#
_symmetry.space_group_name_H-M   'P 1'
#
loop_
_entity.id
_entity.type
_entity.pdbx_description
1 polymer ?
#
loop_
_entity_poly.entity_id
_entity_poly.type
_entity_poly.pdbx_seq_one_letter_code
_entity_poly.pdbx_strand_id
1 'polypeptide(L)'
;MAVSGVPVLGFFIIAMLMSAQESWAIKEEHVIIQAEFYLNPDQSGEFMFDFDGDEIFHVDMAKKETVWRLEEFGRFASFEAQGALANIAVDKANLEIMTKHSNNTPITNVPPEVTVLTNSPVELGEPNVLICFIDKFSPPVVKVTWLKNGKPVTTGVSETVFLPREDHLFRKFHYLPFLPSTEDIYDCKVEHWGLDAPLLKHWEFDAPSPLPETTENVVCALGLIVGLVGIIVGTVFIIKGVRKSNAAERRGPL
;
A
#
# COMPACT_ATOMS: atom_id res chain seq x y z
N MET A 1 8.85 61.83 63.49
CA MET A 1 9.74 62.40 62.46
C MET A 1 9.59 61.56 61.21
N ALA A 2 9.18 62.19 60.11
CA ALA A 2 8.83 61.54 58.86
C ALA A 2 10.07 60.87 58.25
N VAL A 3 10.02 59.56 58.05
CA VAL A 3 10.98 58.86 57.18
C VAL A 3 10.37 58.88 55.78
N SER A 4 10.82 59.83 54.99
CA SER A 4 10.57 59.94 53.56
C SER A 4 11.24 58.78 52.83
N GLY A 5 10.49 57.69 52.60
CA GLY A 5 10.92 56.61 51.73
C GLY A 5 10.83 57.02 50.26
N VAL A 6 11.98 57.06 49.58
CA VAL A 6 12.10 57.30 48.14
C VAL A 6 11.48 56.11 47.38
N PRO A 7 10.59 56.30 46.39
CA PRO A 7 10.10 55.19 45.59
C PRO A 7 11.22 54.77 44.61
N VAL A 8 11.75 53.56 44.79
CA VAL A 8 12.66 52.94 43.82
C VAL A 8 11.82 52.31 42.72
N LEU A 9 11.86 52.91 41.53
CA LEU A 9 11.21 52.38 40.33
C LEU A 9 11.97 51.14 39.84
N GLY A 10 11.55 49.96 40.29
CA GLY A 10 12.09 48.69 39.82
C GLY A 10 11.61 48.38 38.40
N PHE A 11 12.50 48.49 37.41
CA PHE A 11 12.25 47.97 36.07
C PHE A 11 12.27 46.44 36.11
N PHE A 12 11.09 45.80 36.08
CA PHE A 12 10.98 44.38 35.77
C PHE A 12 11.13 44.19 34.26
N ILE A 13 12.34 43.88 33.79
CA ILE A 13 12.53 43.40 32.42
C ILE A 13 12.13 41.92 32.42
N ILE A 14 10.89 41.65 32.02
CA ILE A 14 10.47 40.29 31.66
C ILE A 14 11.17 39.95 30.34
N ALA A 15 12.31 39.27 30.43
CA ALA A 15 12.92 38.64 29.27
C ALA A 15 12.04 37.45 28.88
N MET A 16 11.12 37.65 27.92
CA MET A 16 10.53 36.53 27.20
C MET A 16 11.64 35.90 26.37
N LEU A 17 12.17 34.77 26.85
CA LEU A 17 12.87 33.81 26.01
C LEU A 17 11.85 33.29 25.00
N MET A 18 11.80 33.94 23.83
CA MET A 18 11.26 33.34 22.63
C MET A 18 12.15 32.15 22.33
N SER A 19 11.79 30.97 22.84
CA SER A 19 12.27 29.74 22.24
C SER A 19 11.84 29.83 20.78
N ALA A 20 12.79 29.98 19.86
CA ALA A 20 12.52 29.74 18.47
C ALA A 20 12.02 28.29 18.41
N GLN A 21 10.71 28.14 18.29
CA GLN A 21 10.12 26.84 18.01
C GLN A 21 10.69 26.51 16.64
N GLU A 22 11.64 25.56 16.58
CA GLU A 22 12.11 25.05 15.31
C GLU A 22 10.86 24.63 14.55
N SER A 23 10.50 25.42 13.54
CA SER A 23 9.49 25.01 12.60
C SER A 23 10.07 23.78 11.94
N TRP A 24 9.47 22.62 12.21
CA TRP A 24 9.68 21.40 11.46
C TRP A 24 9.20 21.66 10.03
N ALA A 25 9.95 22.42 9.25
CA ALA A 25 9.76 22.53 7.82
C ALA A 25 10.15 21.17 7.27
N ILE A 26 9.14 20.35 6.96
CA ILE A 26 9.36 19.10 6.24
C ILE A 26 9.93 19.51 4.88
N LYS A 27 11.16 19.10 4.60
CA LYS A 27 11.76 19.27 3.29
C LYS A 27 11.14 18.20 2.39
N GLU A 28 10.03 18.54 1.73
CA GLU A 28 9.44 17.67 0.70
C GLU A 28 10.10 18.03 -0.64
N GLU A 29 10.83 17.08 -1.21
CA GLU A 29 11.33 17.17 -2.58
C GLU A 29 10.32 16.44 -3.47
N HIS A 30 9.71 17.16 -4.41
CA HIS A 30 8.78 16.60 -5.40
C HIS A 30 9.48 16.43 -6.74
N VAL A 31 9.10 15.38 -7.47
CA VAL A 31 9.66 15.02 -8.77
C VAL A 31 8.52 14.94 -9.79
N ILE A 32 8.62 15.75 -10.85
CA ILE A 32 7.78 15.62 -12.04
C ILE A 32 8.63 15.03 -13.16
N ILE A 33 8.15 13.94 -13.75
CA ILE A 33 8.82 13.26 -14.86
C ILE A 33 7.91 13.30 -16.08
N GLN A 34 8.41 13.85 -17.19
CA GLN A 34 7.85 13.55 -18.50
C GLN A 34 8.51 12.27 -19.00
N ALA A 35 7.74 11.21 -19.21
CA ALA A 35 8.25 9.95 -19.72
C ALA A 35 7.65 9.65 -21.11
N GLU A 36 8.52 9.28 -22.03
CA GLU A 36 8.17 8.93 -23.40
C GLU A 36 9.00 7.73 -23.87
N PHE A 37 8.40 6.87 -24.68
CA PHE A 37 9.12 5.78 -25.34
C PHE A 37 8.55 5.51 -26.72
N TYR A 38 9.38 4.91 -27.57
CA TYR A 38 8.97 4.30 -28.83
C TYR A 38 9.60 2.91 -28.95
N LEU A 39 8.84 1.94 -29.46
CA LEU A 39 9.26 0.54 -29.54
C LEU A 39 9.12 -0.01 -30.97
N ASN A 40 10.15 -0.72 -31.42
CA ASN A 40 10.15 -1.52 -32.65
C ASN A 40 10.29 -3.02 -32.28
N PRO A 41 9.65 -3.94 -33.03
CA PRO A 41 8.90 -3.71 -34.28
C PRO A 41 7.42 -3.36 -34.08
N ASP A 42 6.93 -3.29 -32.83
CA ASP A 42 5.50 -3.08 -32.54
C ASP A 42 4.96 -1.72 -33.01
N GLN A 43 5.84 -0.75 -33.28
CA GLN A 43 5.50 0.63 -33.65
C GLN A 43 4.60 1.31 -32.61
N SER A 44 4.71 0.88 -31.35
CA SER A 44 4.02 1.47 -30.21
C SER A 44 4.85 2.59 -29.61
N GLY A 45 4.18 3.63 -29.14
CA GLY A 45 4.79 4.73 -28.40
C GLY A 45 3.82 5.30 -27.40
N GLU A 46 4.37 5.88 -26.35
CA GLU A 46 3.63 6.39 -25.21
C GLU A 46 4.26 7.69 -24.72
N PHE A 47 3.42 8.60 -24.23
CA PHE A 47 3.82 9.86 -23.63
C PHE A 47 2.96 10.11 -22.41
N MET A 48 3.59 10.39 -21.27
CA MET A 48 2.90 10.63 -20.01
C MET A 48 3.69 11.59 -19.10
N PHE A 49 2.97 12.12 -18.11
CA PHE A 49 3.57 12.85 -16.99
C PHE A 49 3.30 12.09 -15.68
N ASP A 50 4.34 11.97 -14.87
CA ASP A 50 4.36 11.38 -13.54
C ASP A 50 4.68 12.46 -12.50
N PHE A 51 4.00 12.43 -11.35
CA PHE A 51 4.29 13.24 -10.16
C PHE A 51 4.47 12.30 -8.97
N ASP A 52 5.66 12.28 -8.38
CA ASP A 52 6.00 11.45 -7.21
C ASP A 52 5.61 9.96 -7.35
N GLY A 53 5.62 9.42 -8.57
CA GLY A 53 5.33 8.02 -8.90
C GLY A 53 3.90 7.72 -9.36
N ASP A 54 3.03 8.74 -9.40
CA ASP A 54 1.65 8.69 -9.87
C ASP A 54 1.47 9.39 -11.23
N GLU A 55 0.71 8.76 -12.12
CA GLU A 55 0.33 9.35 -13.41
C GLU A 55 -0.54 10.61 -13.21
N ILE A 56 -0.13 11.73 -13.83
CA ILE A 56 -0.96 12.93 -13.96
C ILE A 56 -1.90 12.76 -15.18
N PHE A 57 -1.31 12.48 -16.34
CA PHE A 57 -2.01 12.25 -17.60
C PHE A 57 -1.13 11.50 -18.59
N HIS A 58 -1.74 10.94 -19.63
CA HIS A 58 -1.07 10.47 -20.84
C HIS A 58 -1.75 11.02 -22.10
N VAL A 59 -1.14 10.81 -23.26
CA VAL A 59 -1.75 11.11 -24.56
C VAL A 59 -2.14 9.83 -25.26
N ASP A 60 -3.43 9.66 -25.56
CA ASP A 60 -3.91 8.62 -26.46
C ASP A 60 -3.49 8.99 -27.89
N MET A 61 -2.43 8.34 -28.38
CA MET A 61 -1.84 8.64 -29.70
C MET A 61 -2.81 8.38 -30.87
N ALA A 62 -3.75 7.44 -30.70
CA ALA A 62 -4.71 7.10 -31.74
C ALA A 62 -5.82 8.16 -31.83
N LYS A 63 -6.33 8.60 -30.66
CA LYS A 63 -7.37 9.64 -30.59
C LYS A 63 -6.81 11.06 -30.65
N LYS A 64 -5.52 11.23 -30.38
CA LYS A 64 -4.83 12.54 -30.27
C LYS A 64 -5.42 13.38 -29.14
N GLU A 65 -5.68 12.75 -28.01
CA GLU A 65 -6.36 13.36 -26.86
C GLU A 65 -5.53 13.20 -25.60
N THR A 66 -5.55 14.23 -24.75
CA THR A 66 -4.98 14.19 -23.41
C THR A 66 -5.96 13.47 -22.48
N VAL A 67 -5.52 12.39 -21.86
CA VAL A 67 -6.30 11.57 -20.93
C VAL A 67 -5.76 11.79 -19.52
N TRP A 68 -6.54 12.48 -18.70
CA TRP A 68 -6.19 12.74 -17.30
C TRP A 68 -6.44 11.50 -16.44
N ARG A 69 -5.49 11.17 -15.55
CA ARG A 69 -5.64 10.03 -14.64
C ARG A 69 -6.84 10.17 -13.71
N LEU A 70 -7.08 11.41 -13.26
CA LEU A 70 -8.29 11.84 -12.56
C LEU A 70 -8.92 12.99 -13.36
N GLU A 71 -10.22 12.88 -13.68
CA GLU A 71 -10.92 13.86 -14.51
C GLU A 71 -10.88 15.29 -13.92
N GLU A 72 -10.79 15.41 -12.60
CA GLU A 72 -10.69 16.71 -11.93
C GLU A 72 -9.42 17.49 -12.26
N PHE A 73 -8.32 16.82 -12.59
CA PHE A 73 -7.08 17.50 -13.00
C PHE A 73 -7.28 18.32 -14.27
N GLY A 74 -8.08 17.79 -15.22
CA GLY A 74 -8.44 18.49 -16.46
C GLY A 74 -9.32 19.73 -16.27
N ARG A 75 -9.80 20.00 -15.05
CA ARG A 75 -10.49 21.26 -14.71
C ARG A 75 -9.52 22.40 -14.41
N PHE A 76 -8.30 22.07 -13.98
CA PHE A 76 -7.30 23.05 -13.53
C PHE A 76 -6.14 23.20 -14.50
N ALA A 77 -5.89 22.18 -15.32
CA ALA A 77 -4.79 22.15 -16.28
C ALA A 77 -5.27 21.66 -17.66
N SER A 78 -4.51 22.01 -18.69
CA SER A 78 -4.70 21.55 -20.06
C SER A 78 -3.33 21.20 -20.67
N PHE A 79 -3.32 20.29 -21.64
CA PHE A 79 -2.13 19.92 -22.39
C PHE A 79 -2.50 19.72 -23.86
N GLU A 80 -1.69 20.24 -24.78
CA GLU A 80 -1.89 20.10 -26.22
C GLU A 80 -1.28 18.78 -26.71
N ALA A 81 -2.14 17.78 -26.96
CA ALA A 81 -1.74 16.43 -27.40
C ALA A 81 -0.85 16.40 -28.66
N GLN A 82 -0.92 17.44 -29.50
CA GLN A 82 -0.08 17.57 -30.70
C GLN A 82 1.42 17.65 -30.37
N GLY A 83 1.78 18.22 -29.22
CA GLY A 83 3.17 18.26 -28.75
C GLY A 83 3.72 16.84 -28.52
N ALA A 84 2.96 15.98 -27.85
CA ALA A 84 3.34 14.59 -27.62
C ALA A 84 3.53 13.81 -28.92
N LEU A 85 2.64 13.98 -29.90
CA LEU A 85 2.77 13.35 -31.22
C LEU A 85 4.06 13.77 -31.95
N ALA A 86 4.47 15.04 -31.81
CA ALA A 86 5.71 15.53 -32.37
C ALA A 86 6.94 14.90 -31.67
N ASN A 87 6.90 14.79 -30.34
CA ASN A 87 7.95 14.11 -29.56
C ASN A 87 8.09 12.65 -29.98
N ILE A 88 7.00 11.89 -30.05
CA ILE A 88 7.03 10.48 -30.46
C ILE A 88 7.59 10.29 -31.88
N ALA A 89 7.36 11.23 -32.80
CA ALA A 89 7.97 11.19 -34.13
C ALA A 89 9.50 11.37 -34.07
N VAL A 90 9.99 12.22 -33.17
CA VAL A 90 11.42 12.39 -32.90
C VAL A 90 11.99 11.13 -32.21
N ASP A 91 11.29 10.55 -31.25
CA ASP A 91 11.72 9.32 -30.55
C ASP A 91 11.85 8.16 -31.51
N LYS A 92 10.91 8.01 -32.45
CA LYS A 92 11.02 7.03 -33.53
C LYS A 92 12.29 7.24 -34.35
N ALA A 93 12.55 8.46 -34.80
CA ALA A 93 13.74 8.77 -35.60
C ALA A 93 15.03 8.50 -34.81
N ASN A 94 15.05 8.88 -33.53
CA ASN A 94 16.16 8.61 -32.62
C ASN A 94 16.37 7.11 -32.41
N LEU A 95 15.30 6.33 -32.23
CA LEU A 95 15.37 4.88 -32.08
C LEU A 95 15.99 4.23 -33.32
N GLU A 96 15.62 4.66 -34.53
CA GLU A 96 16.21 4.15 -35.77
C GLU A 96 17.72 4.44 -35.88
N ILE A 97 18.15 5.61 -35.40
CA ILE A 97 19.57 5.98 -35.34
C ILE A 97 20.29 5.13 -34.28
N MET A 98 19.75 5.05 -33.07
CA MET A 98 20.34 4.33 -31.95
C MET A 98 20.44 2.83 -32.21
N THR A 99 19.46 2.24 -32.88
CA THR A 99 19.48 0.84 -33.31
C THR A 99 20.65 0.57 -34.26
N LYS A 100 20.91 1.47 -35.22
CA LYS A 100 22.07 1.34 -36.11
C LYS A 100 23.38 1.51 -35.36
N HIS A 101 23.45 2.50 -34.48
CA HIS A 101 24.66 2.80 -33.70
C HIS A 101 25.03 1.69 -32.72
N SER A 102 24.05 0.97 -32.18
CA SER A 102 24.26 -0.20 -31.33
C SER A 102 24.53 -1.50 -32.10
N ASN A 103 24.73 -1.44 -33.43
CA ASN A 103 24.82 -2.61 -34.31
C ASN A 103 23.61 -3.55 -34.22
N ASN A 104 22.40 -2.98 -34.06
CA ASN A 104 21.14 -3.70 -33.88
C ASN A 104 21.10 -4.58 -32.63
N THR A 105 21.79 -4.16 -31.56
CA THR A 105 21.70 -4.85 -30.27
C THR A 105 20.26 -4.72 -29.73
N PRO A 106 19.53 -5.84 -29.51
CA PRO A 106 18.17 -5.79 -28.99
C PRO A 106 18.15 -5.52 -27.48
N ILE A 107 17.00 -5.11 -26.98
CA ILE A 107 16.76 -5.02 -25.53
C ILE A 107 16.79 -6.42 -24.90
N THR A 108 17.31 -6.52 -23.68
CA THR A 108 17.23 -7.75 -22.89
C THR A 108 15.92 -7.77 -22.12
N ASN A 109 15.15 -8.84 -22.26
CA ASN A 109 13.89 -8.97 -21.53
C ASN A 109 14.17 -9.13 -20.03
N VAL A 110 13.48 -8.32 -19.23
CA VAL A 110 13.43 -8.43 -17.77
C VAL A 110 12.01 -8.82 -17.37
N PRO A 111 11.79 -10.00 -16.77
CA PRO A 111 10.46 -10.46 -16.39
C PRO A 111 9.84 -9.60 -15.27
N PRO A 112 8.50 -9.45 -15.24
CA PRO A 112 7.82 -8.71 -14.19
C PRO A 112 7.77 -9.46 -12.85
N GLU A 113 7.86 -8.69 -11.78
CA GLU A 113 7.33 -9.07 -10.47
C GLU A 113 5.84 -8.71 -10.41
N VAL A 114 5.00 -9.61 -9.92
CA VAL A 114 3.55 -9.39 -9.87
C VAL A 114 3.01 -9.62 -8.46
N THR A 115 2.24 -8.65 -7.98
CA THR A 115 1.55 -8.68 -6.68
C THR A 115 0.07 -8.40 -6.89
N VAL A 116 -0.79 -9.17 -6.22
CA VAL A 116 -2.23 -8.89 -6.17
C VAL A 116 -2.59 -8.44 -4.76
N LEU A 117 -3.31 -7.33 -4.68
CA LEU A 117 -3.71 -6.69 -3.43
C LEU A 117 -5.13 -6.12 -3.58
N THR A 118 -5.75 -5.80 -2.45
CA THR A 118 -7.08 -5.15 -2.43
C THR A 118 -6.92 -3.68 -2.07
N ASN A 119 -7.79 -2.83 -2.62
CA ASN A 119 -7.75 -1.40 -2.36
C ASN A 119 -8.03 -1.05 -0.88
N SER A 120 -8.86 -1.85 -0.23
CA SER A 120 -9.21 -1.72 1.19
C SER A 120 -9.30 -3.09 1.86
N PRO A 121 -9.36 -3.16 3.21
CA PRO A 121 -9.73 -4.39 3.91
C PRO A 121 -11.03 -4.99 3.33
N VAL A 122 -11.08 -6.32 3.29
CA VAL A 122 -12.12 -7.04 2.54
C VAL A 122 -13.28 -7.38 3.47
N GLU A 123 -14.48 -6.95 3.09
CA GLU A 123 -15.73 -7.26 3.76
C GLU A 123 -16.67 -7.99 2.79
N LEU A 124 -17.28 -9.09 3.24
CA LEU A 124 -18.16 -9.89 2.39
C LEU A 124 -19.40 -9.08 1.99
N GLY A 125 -19.71 -9.07 0.70
CA GLY A 125 -20.87 -8.34 0.17
C GLY A 125 -20.69 -6.82 0.04
N GLU A 126 -19.53 -6.27 0.40
CA GLU A 126 -19.21 -4.85 0.21
C GLU A 126 -18.27 -4.65 -1.00
N PRO A 127 -18.56 -3.71 -1.92
CA PRO A 127 -17.73 -3.49 -3.11
C PRO A 127 -16.26 -3.19 -2.78
N ASN A 128 -15.34 -3.81 -3.50
CA ASN A 128 -13.90 -3.57 -3.38
C ASN A 128 -13.24 -3.66 -4.78
N VAL A 129 -11.94 -3.42 -4.85
CA VAL A 129 -11.15 -3.46 -6.09
C VAL A 129 -9.92 -4.32 -5.87
N LEU A 130 -9.75 -5.34 -6.71
CA LEU A 130 -8.49 -6.05 -6.84
C LEU A 130 -7.53 -5.25 -7.70
N ILE A 131 -6.29 -5.13 -7.24
CA ILE A 131 -5.22 -4.40 -7.89
C ILE A 131 -4.13 -5.42 -8.22
N CYS A 132 -3.82 -5.58 -9.49
CA CYS A 132 -2.67 -6.32 -9.97
C CYS A 132 -1.55 -5.31 -10.27
N PHE A 133 -0.56 -5.28 -9.39
CA PHE A 133 0.63 -4.46 -9.53
C PHE A 133 1.73 -5.27 -10.21
N ILE A 134 2.20 -4.77 -11.36
CA ILE A 134 3.19 -5.39 -12.23
C ILE A 134 4.40 -4.46 -12.25
N ASP A 135 5.54 -4.92 -11.76
CA ASP A 135 6.72 -4.08 -11.48
C ASP A 135 8.00 -4.68 -12.10
N LYS A 136 9.02 -3.82 -12.27
CA LYS A 136 10.39 -4.16 -12.65
C LYS A 136 10.52 -4.97 -13.94
N PHE A 137 9.78 -4.61 -14.98
CA PHE A 137 9.86 -5.32 -16.27
C PHE A 137 10.31 -4.41 -17.41
N SER A 138 10.82 -5.05 -18.47
CA SER A 138 11.13 -4.42 -19.76
C SER A 138 11.22 -5.50 -20.84
N PRO A 139 10.80 -5.27 -22.09
CA PRO A 139 10.22 -4.05 -22.65
C PRO A 139 8.80 -3.76 -22.11
N PRO A 140 8.24 -2.55 -22.37
CA PRO A 140 6.89 -2.16 -21.95
C PRO A 140 5.81 -2.82 -22.82
N VAL A 141 5.78 -4.16 -22.83
CA VAL A 141 4.80 -4.98 -23.55
C VAL A 141 4.36 -6.10 -22.63
N VAL A 142 3.15 -6.00 -22.08
CA VAL A 142 2.55 -7.02 -21.22
C VAL A 142 1.12 -7.29 -21.67
N LYS A 143 0.69 -8.54 -21.52
CA LYS A 143 -0.72 -8.90 -21.64
C LYS A 143 -1.22 -9.37 -20.29
N VAL A 144 -2.21 -8.66 -19.77
CA VAL A 144 -2.80 -8.92 -18.46
C VAL A 144 -4.23 -9.39 -18.67
N THR A 145 -4.64 -10.41 -17.91
CA THR A 145 -6.00 -10.94 -17.97
C THR A 145 -6.45 -11.29 -16.56
N TRP A 146 -7.56 -10.67 -16.13
CA TRP A 146 -8.24 -11.09 -14.92
C TRP A 146 -9.04 -12.36 -15.17
N LEU A 147 -8.88 -13.34 -14.28
CA LEU A 147 -9.67 -14.55 -14.26
C LEU A 147 -10.52 -14.56 -12.99
N LYS A 148 -11.81 -14.89 -13.13
CA LYS A 148 -12.71 -15.24 -12.03
C LYS A 148 -13.11 -16.70 -12.19
N ASN A 149 -12.81 -17.55 -11.21
CA ASN A 149 -13.04 -18.99 -11.27
C ASN A 149 -12.49 -19.61 -12.57
N GLY A 150 -11.27 -19.20 -12.96
CA GLY A 150 -10.59 -19.63 -14.17
C GLY A 150 -11.11 -19.05 -15.49
N LYS A 151 -12.14 -18.20 -15.49
CA LYS A 151 -12.72 -17.60 -16.70
C LYS A 151 -12.34 -16.12 -16.84
N PRO A 152 -11.99 -15.65 -18.05
CA PRO A 152 -11.65 -14.23 -18.27
C PRO A 152 -12.80 -13.28 -17.92
N VAL A 153 -12.46 -12.16 -17.26
CA VAL A 153 -13.38 -11.07 -16.93
C VAL A 153 -12.82 -9.76 -17.47
N THR A 154 -13.67 -8.98 -18.15
CA THR A 154 -13.32 -7.67 -18.72
C THR A 154 -14.25 -6.55 -18.25
N THR A 155 -15.41 -6.87 -17.69
CA THR A 155 -16.37 -5.87 -17.22
C THR A 155 -15.82 -5.09 -16.04
N GLY A 156 -15.77 -3.76 -16.16
CA GLY A 156 -15.26 -2.87 -15.12
C GLY A 156 -13.74 -2.85 -14.97
N VAL A 157 -13.01 -3.64 -15.76
CA VAL A 157 -11.55 -3.65 -15.72
C VAL A 157 -11.01 -2.32 -16.25
N SER A 158 -10.03 -1.77 -15.55
CA SER A 158 -9.26 -0.60 -15.99
C SER A 158 -7.77 -0.84 -15.76
N GLU A 159 -6.93 0.00 -16.37
CA GLU A 159 -5.47 -0.10 -16.29
C GLU A 159 -4.81 1.28 -16.40
N THR A 160 -3.58 1.39 -15.89
CA THR A 160 -2.70 2.53 -16.16
C THR A 160 -1.93 2.34 -17.47
N VAL A 161 -1.30 3.39 -17.95
CA VAL A 161 -0.20 3.29 -18.93
C VAL A 161 1.07 2.66 -18.31
N PHE A 162 2.16 2.58 -19.06
CA PHE A 162 3.44 2.09 -18.54
C PHE A 162 4.16 3.20 -17.75
N LEU A 163 4.18 3.07 -16.44
CA LEU A 163 4.75 4.06 -15.54
C LEU A 163 6.27 3.92 -15.44
N PRO A 164 7.02 5.03 -15.38
CA PRO A 164 8.47 5.00 -15.29
C PRO A 164 8.97 4.54 -13.91
N ARG A 165 10.23 4.13 -13.88
CA ARG A 165 11.02 3.88 -12.68
C ARG A 165 12.39 4.54 -12.80
N GLU A 166 13.05 4.76 -11.67
CA GLU A 166 14.42 5.31 -11.61
C GLU A 166 15.45 4.42 -12.33
N ASP A 167 15.21 3.11 -12.40
CA ASP A 167 16.09 2.12 -13.05
C ASP A 167 15.76 1.87 -14.53
N HIS A 168 14.88 2.70 -15.12
CA HIS A 168 14.40 2.60 -16.51
C HIS A 168 13.60 1.32 -16.83
N LEU A 169 13.20 0.55 -15.82
CA LEU A 169 12.17 -0.48 -15.96
C LEU A 169 10.77 0.16 -15.84
N PHE A 170 9.74 -0.65 -16.04
CA PHE A 170 8.35 -0.19 -16.06
C PHE A 170 7.54 -0.74 -14.89
N ARG A 171 6.50 0.02 -14.53
CA ARG A 171 5.41 -0.36 -13.63
C ARG A 171 4.08 -0.26 -14.38
N LYS A 172 3.10 -1.08 -14.00
CA LYS A 172 1.73 -0.99 -14.51
C LYS A 172 0.75 -1.52 -13.46
N PHE A 173 -0.43 -0.90 -13.40
CA PHE A 173 -1.52 -1.36 -12.55
C PHE A 173 -2.71 -1.79 -13.41
N HIS A 174 -3.31 -2.93 -13.05
CA HIS A 174 -4.61 -3.36 -13.54
C HIS A 174 -5.59 -3.46 -12.37
N TYR A 175 -6.83 -3.06 -12.61
CA TYR A 175 -7.87 -2.98 -11.59
C TYR A 175 -9.06 -3.83 -11.99
N LEU A 176 -9.65 -4.54 -11.02
CA LEU A 176 -10.91 -5.27 -11.18
C LEU A 176 -11.83 -4.94 -10.00
N PRO A 177 -12.86 -4.10 -10.22
CA PRO A 177 -13.96 -3.96 -9.28
C PRO A 177 -14.68 -5.30 -9.09
N PHE A 178 -14.91 -5.68 -7.84
CA PHE A 178 -15.55 -6.96 -7.51
C PHE A 178 -16.38 -6.86 -6.24
N LEU A 179 -17.24 -7.86 -6.06
CA LEU A 179 -17.99 -8.08 -4.82
C LEU A 179 -17.39 -9.31 -4.12
N PRO A 180 -16.74 -9.16 -2.96
CA PRO A 180 -16.10 -10.27 -2.27
C PRO A 180 -17.08 -11.38 -1.91
N SER A 181 -16.66 -12.61 -2.15
CA SER A 181 -17.40 -13.85 -1.89
C SER A 181 -16.42 -14.93 -1.41
N THR A 182 -16.89 -15.83 -0.55
CA THR A 182 -16.11 -17.01 -0.11
C THR A 182 -16.00 -18.09 -1.18
N GLU A 183 -16.81 -18.01 -2.24
CA GLU A 183 -16.86 -19.02 -3.31
C GLU A 183 -16.04 -18.61 -4.53
N ASP A 184 -15.75 -17.32 -4.68
CA ASP A 184 -15.09 -16.78 -5.85
C ASP A 184 -13.59 -16.66 -5.63
N ILE A 185 -12.84 -17.25 -6.55
CA ILE A 185 -11.39 -17.08 -6.65
C ILE A 185 -11.02 -16.23 -7.85
N TYR A 186 -9.91 -15.50 -7.72
CA TYR A 186 -9.44 -14.57 -8.73
C TYR A 186 -7.98 -14.80 -9.04
N ASP A 187 -7.60 -14.66 -10.30
CA ASP A 187 -6.19 -14.69 -10.70
C ASP A 187 -5.89 -13.49 -11.61
N CYS A 188 -4.78 -12.80 -11.33
CA CYS A 188 -4.14 -11.93 -12.31
C CYS A 188 -3.18 -12.77 -13.16
N LYS A 189 -3.53 -12.99 -14.42
CA LYS A 189 -2.65 -13.66 -15.41
C LYS A 189 -1.82 -12.62 -16.14
N VAL A 190 -0.50 -12.73 -16.09
CA VAL A 190 0.45 -11.83 -16.75
C VAL A 190 1.32 -12.61 -17.73
N GLU A 191 1.34 -12.17 -18.99
CA GLU A 191 2.19 -12.70 -20.06
C GLU A 191 3.19 -11.61 -20.47
N HIS A 192 4.48 -11.96 -20.49
CA HIS A 192 5.60 -11.07 -20.87
C HIS A 192 6.73 -11.90 -21.48
N TRP A 193 7.51 -11.35 -22.41
CA TRP A 193 8.57 -12.09 -23.13
C TRP A 193 9.76 -12.53 -22.28
N GLY A 194 9.91 -11.97 -21.06
CA GLY A 194 10.90 -12.39 -20.08
C GLY A 194 10.46 -13.60 -19.25
N LEU A 195 9.20 -14.04 -19.36
CA LEU A 195 8.67 -15.19 -18.63
C LEU A 195 8.65 -16.44 -19.52
N ASP A 196 9.10 -17.57 -18.98
CA ASP A 196 9.02 -18.87 -19.66
C ASP A 196 7.57 -19.37 -19.84
N ALA A 197 6.69 -18.96 -18.92
CA ALA A 197 5.27 -19.27 -18.94
C ALA A 197 4.45 -18.12 -18.31
N PRO A 198 3.15 -17.98 -18.63
CA PRO A 198 2.30 -16.99 -17.99
C PRO A 198 2.33 -17.08 -16.47
N LEU A 199 2.53 -15.94 -15.81
CA LEU A 199 2.51 -15.85 -14.36
C LEU A 199 1.07 -15.68 -13.88
N LEU A 200 0.63 -16.53 -12.95
CA LEU A 200 -0.68 -16.42 -12.30
C LEU A 200 -0.48 -16.00 -10.85
N LYS A 201 -1.09 -14.89 -10.47
CA LYS A 201 -1.15 -14.44 -9.08
C LYS A 201 -2.57 -14.57 -8.56
N HIS A 202 -2.70 -15.52 -7.65
CA HIS A 202 -3.96 -15.93 -7.06
C HIS A 202 -4.38 -14.98 -5.93
N TRP A 203 -5.70 -14.79 -5.82
CA TRP A 203 -6.34 -14.15 -4.69
C TRP A 203 -7.67 -14.86 -4.39
N GLU A 204 -7.89 -15.15 -3.12
CA GLU A 204 -9.14 -15.67 -2.58
C GLU A 204 -9.43 -15.02 -1.24
N PHE A 205 -10.69 -15.02 -0.82
CA PHE A 205 -11.05 -14.53 0.49
C PHE A 205 -10.61 -15.55 1.55
N ASP A 206 -9.60 -15.20 2.34
CA ASP A 206 -9.16 -16.03 3.47
C ASP A 206 -10.14 -15.84 4.63
N ALA A 207 -11.08 -16.77 4.79
CA ALA A 207 -11.99 -16.75 5.92
C ALA A 207 -11.18 -16.87 7.21
N PRO A 208 -11.43 -16.05 8.25
CA PRO A 208 -10.80 -16.25 9.54
C PRO A 208 -11.03 -17.70 9.95
N SER A 209 -9.94 -18.48 10.06
CA SER A 209 -10.04 -19.86 10.52
C SER A 209 -10.79 -19.82 11.85
N PRO A 210 -11.89 -20.59 12.05
CA PRO A 210 -12.49 -20.66 13.36
C PRO A 210 -11.37 -21.02 14.33
N LEU A 211 -11.14 -20.16 15.33
CA LEU A 211 -10.18 -20.46 16.38
C LEU A 211 -10.48 -21.89 16.83
N PRO A 212 -9.48 -22.79 16.88
CA PRO A 212 -9.77 -24.17 17.20
C PRO A 212 -10.40 -24.17 18.59
N GLU A 213 -11.67 -24.60 18.71
CA GLU A 213 -12.48 -24.65 19.95
C GLU A 213 -11.67 -25.15 21.18
N THR A 214 -10.63 -25.93 20.89
CA THR A 214 -9.62 -26.42 21.81
C THR A 214 -8.94 -25.34 22.67
N THR A 215 -8.61 -24.15 22.18
CA THR A 215 -7.86 -23.17 22.99
C THR A 215 -8.73 -22.56 24.08
N GLU A 216 -9.98 -22.25 23.76
CA GLU A 216 -10.96 -21.74 24.72
C GLU A 216 -11.35 -22.80 25.75
N ASN A 217 -11.56 -24.04 25.31
CA ASN A 217 -11.83 -25.19 26.18
C ASN A 217 -10.64 -25.52 27.10
N VAL A 218 -9.40 -25.40 26.61
CA VAL A 218 -8.18 -25.62 27.42
C VAL A 218 -8.01 -24.53 28.46
N VAL A 219 -8.22 -23.26 28.10
CA VAL A 219 -8.16 -22.14 29.05
C VAL A 219 -9.23 -22.27 30.13
N CYS A 220 -10.46 -22.65 29.76
CA CYS A 220 -11.55 -22.88 30.69
C CYS A 220 -11.28 -24.08 31.62
N ALA A 221 -10.79 -25.20 31.09
CA ALA A 221 -10.42 -26.38 31.88
C ALA A 221 -9.27 -26.09 32.86
N LEU A 222 -8.24 -25.38 32.42
CA LEU A 222 -7.14 -24.95 33.28
C LEU A 222 -7.63 -23.99 34.37
N GLY A 223 -8.51 -23.04 34.03
CA GLY A 223 -9.15 -22.14 34.99
C GLY A 223 -9.96 -22.88 36.06
N LEU A 224 -10.72 -23.90 35.68
CA LEU A 224 -11.49 -24.74 36.61
C LEU A 224 -10.58 -25.53 37.57
N ILE A 225 -9.48 -26.11 37.07
CA ILE A 225 -8.54 -26.86 37.90
C ILE A 225 -7.89 -25.94 38.95
N VAL A 226 -7.44 -24.75 38.53
CA VAL A 226 -6.84 -23.76 39.43
C VAL A 226 -7.86 -23.29 40.48
N GLY A 227 -9.11 -23.04 40.07
CA GLY A 227 -10.20 -22.69 40.98
C GLY A 227 -10.47 -23.76 42.04
N LEU A 228 -10.57 -25.02 41.63
CA LEU A 228 -10.79 -26.15 42.56
C LEU A 228 -9.63 -26.33 43.55
N VAL A 229 -8.38 -26.23 43.08
CA VAL A 229 -7.21 -26.30 43.95
C VAL A 229 -7.21 -25.15 44.95
N GLY A 230 -7.55 -23.93 44.51
CA GLY A 230 -7.69 -22.76 45.39
C GLY A 230 -8.73 -22.97 46.49
N ILE A 231 -9.89 -23.56 46.18
CA ILE A 231 -10.93 -23.87 47.17
C ILE A 231 -10.45 -24.91 48.19
N ILE A 232 -9.78 -25.98 47.75
CA ILE A 232 -9.25 -27.02 48.64
C ILE A 232 -8.19 -26.45 49.58
N VAL A 233 -7.25 -25.68 49.03
CA VAL A 233 -6.18 -25.05 49.83
C VAL A 233 -6.77 -24.04 50.82
N GLY A 234 -7.72 -23.20 50.36
CA GLY A 234 -8.41 -22.23 51.20
C GLY A 234 -9.17 -22.87 52.36
N THR A 235 -9.92 -23.94 52.11
CA THR A 235 -10.63 -24.69 53.16
C THR A 235 -9.67 -25.32 54.16
N VAL A 236 -8.53 -25.87 53.72
CA VAL A 236 -7.49 -26.40 54.63
C VAL A 236 -6.90 -25.30 55.52
N PHE A 237 -6.62 -24.12 54.96
CA PHE A 237 -6.12 -22.98 55.74
C PHE A 237 -7.16 -22.48 56.75
N ILE A 238 -8.43 -22.39 56.37
CA ILE A 238 -9.52 -22.03 57.29
C ILE A 238 -9.64 -23.05 58.42
N ILE A 239 -9.66 -24.35 58.13
CA ILE A 239 -9.76 -25.41 59.15
C ILE A 239 -8.55 -25.36 60.09
N LYS A 240 -7.33 -25.18 59.57
CA LYS A 240 -6.13 -25.02 60.41
C LYS A 240 -6.21 -23.75 61.25
N GLY A 241 -6.68 -22.64 60.70
CA GLY A 241 -6.89 -21.37 61.41
C GLY A 241 -7.88 -21.52 62.56
N VAL A 242 -9.05 -22.11 62.31
CA VAL A 242 -10.08 -22.37 63.33
C VAL A 242 -9.58 -23.33 64.40
N ARG A 243 -8.87 -24.40 64.04
CA ARG A 243 -8.26 -25.33 65.02
C ARG A 243 -7.22 -24.64 65.90
N LYS A 244 -6.42 -23.71 65.34
CA LYS A 244 -5.40 -22.95 66.08
C LYS A 244 -6.04 -21.87 66.97
N SER A 245 -7.12 -21.23 66.52
CA SER A 245 -7.94 -20.30 67.31
C SER A 245 -8.59 -21.00 68.50
N ASN A 246 -9.26 -22.14 68.27
CA ASN A 246 -9.88 -22.93 69.34
C ASN A 246 -8.85 -23.48 70.34
N ALA A 247 -7.61 -23.72 69.91
CA ALA A 247 -6.52 -24.12 70.79
C ALA A 247 -5.92 -22.94 71.59
N ALA A 248 -5.96 -21.73 71.05
CA ALA A 248 -5.55 -20.50 71.73
C ALA A 248 -6.60 -20.02 72.74
N GLU A 249 -7.89 -20.17 72.44
CA GLU A 249 -9.01 -19.77 73.30
C GLU A 249 -9.15 -20.69 74.54
N ARG A 250 -8.71 -21.95 74.45
CA ARG A 250 -8.54 -22.83 75.62
C ARG A 250 -7.33 -22.48 76.51
N ARG A 251 -6.48 -21.54 76.08
CA ARG A 251 -5.36 -20.98 76.86
C ARG A 251 -5.60 -19.48 77.08
N GLY A 252 -6.76 -19.12 77.63
CA GLY A 252 -6.98 -17.79 78.19
C GLY A 252 -6.08 -17.53 79.41
N PRO A 253 -5.70 -16.27 79.69
CA PRO A 253 -4.76 -15.93 80.76
C PRO A 253 -5.36 -16.21 82.14
N LEU A 254 -4.54 -16.82 83.01
CA LEU A 254 -4.74 -16.89 84.46
C LEU A 254 -4.61 -15.51 85.10
#